data_AF-A0A9N8QB89-F1
#
_entry.id   AF-A0A9N8QB89-F1
#
_cell.length_a   1.000
_cell.length_b   1.000
_cell.length_c   1.000
_cell.angle_alpha   90.00
_cell.angle_beta   90.00
_cell.angle_gamma   90.00
#
_symmetry.space_group_name_H-M   'P 1'
#
loop_
_entity.id
_entity.type
_entity.pdbx_description
1 polymer ?
#
loop_
_entity_poly.entity_id
_entity_poly.type
_entity_poly.pdbx_seq_one_letter_code
_entity_poly.pdbx_strand_id
1 'polypeptide(L)'
;LDHTNRLLRKRRFSTSDQPQQRGGTTFFLNERGEEQADDGFGSFQNLTLATQPHQLVTSLQVINDITTPLGLPWKASKDRDFAPVQQYTGFIFDIPHRTVRLPEAKRLRYLDNVRAWLGRSRSTLAQASTIIGQLQHACFVHSAGRKRLAFLRQFLAVNAHHHPDAPLHPPRHLRSDLLWWETSLSIPDRQRCFAADSSSLDIGLYTDASEWGLGITLGDAALSLPFDPA
;
A
#
# COMPACT_ATOMS: atom_id res chain seq x y z
N LEU A 1 -13.08 35.39 -37.68
CA LEU A 1 -14.18 34.42 -37.46
C LEU A 1 -14.16 33.21 -38.41
N ASP A 2 -13.38 33.22 -39.49
CA ASP A 2 -13.47 32.19 -40.55
C ASP A 2 -12.44 31.05 -40.41
N HIS A 3 -11.24 31.32 -39.85
CA HIS A 3 -10.20 30.30 -39.69
C HIS A 3 -10.55 29.24 -38.63
N THR A 4 -11.08 29.65 -37.47
CA THR A 4 -11.49 28.75 -36.39
C THR A 4 -12.66 27.86 -36.81
N ASN A 5 -13.63 28.41 -37.54
CA ASN A 5 -14.76 27.65 -38.08
C ASN A 5 -14.34 26.68 -39.20
N ARG A 6 -13.34 27.01 -40.01
CA ARG A 6 -12.74 26.07 -40.98
C ARG A 6 -11.98 24.94 -40.29
N LEU A 7 -11.27 25.22 -39.20
CA LEU A 7 -10.62 24.19 -38.38
C LEU A 7 -11.63 23.28 -37.69
N LEU A 8 -12.74 23.83 -37.18
CA LEU A 8 -13.86 23.06 -36.62
C LEU A 8 -14.56 22.20 -37.69
N ARG A 9 -14.74 22.71 -38.91
CA ARG A 9 -15.26 21.93 -40.05
C ARG A 9 -14.31 20.82 -40.51
N LYS A 10 -12.99 21.01 -40.41
CA LYS A 10 -12.00 19.94 -40.68
C LYS A 10 -12.00 18.82 -39.64
N ARG A 11 -12.62 19.03 -38.47
CA ARG A 11 -12.87 18.02 -37.43
C ARG A 11 -14.28 17.42 -37.49
N ARG A 12 -15.05 17.64 -38.56
CA ARG A 12 -16.24 16.81 -38.79
C ARG A 12 -15.77 15.42 -39.18
N PHE A 13 -15.84 14.51 -38.23
CA PHE A 13 -15.70 13.09 -38.52
C PHE A 13 -17.02 12.61 -39.12
N SER A 14 -16.93 11.78 -40.15
CA SER A 14 -18.07 11.04 -40.68
C SER A 14 -18.38 9.92 -39.69
N THR A 15 -19.51 10.03 -38.99
CA THR A 15 -20.02 9.03 -38.06
C THR A 15 -21.02 8.12 -38.75
N SER A 16 -21.08 6.87 -38.33
CA SER A 16 -22.15 5.96 -38.71
C SER A 16 -23.49 6.49 -38.24
N ASP A 17 -24.50 6.42 -39.11
CA ASP A 17 -25.89 6.79 -38.79
C ASP A 17 -26.57 5.81 -37.82
N GLN A 18 -25.88 4.73 -37.42
CA GLN A 18 -26.38 3.75 -36.45
C GLN A 18 -25.80 4.01 -35.05
N PRO A 19 -26.59 4.60 -34.13
CA PRO A 19 -26.14 4.81 -32.76
C PRO A 19 -25.97 3.46 -32.05
N GLN A 20 -24.92 3.36 -31.24
CA GLN A 20 -24.70 2.24 -30.33
C GLN A 20 -24.89 2.69 -28.88
N GLN A 21 -25.26 1.75 -28.01
CA GLN A 21 -25.45 2.03 -26.59
C GLN A 21 -24.65 1.09 -25.71
N ARG A 22 -23.96 1.66 -24.71
CA ARG A 22 -23.25 0.91 -23.67
C ARG A 22 -23.43 1.59 -22.32
N GLY A 23 -24.00 0.88 -21.35
CA GLY A 23 -24.12 1.37 -19.97
C GLY A 23 -24.94 2.66 -19.79
N GLY A 24 -25.91 2.92 -20.68
CA GLY A 24 -26.73 4.14 -20.66
C GLY A 24 -26.15 5.33 -21.42
N THR A 25 -24.98 5.18 -22.06
CA THR A 25 -24.39 6.18 -22.94
C THR A 25 -24.61 5.81 -24.41
N THR A 26 -25.10 6.75 -25.21
CA THR A 26 -25.18 6.65 -26.68
C THR A 26 -23.86 7.14 -27.29
N PHE A 27 -23.33 6.39 -28.26
CA PHE A 27 -22.13 6.77 -29.00
C PHE A 27 -22.26 6.40 -30.48
N PHE A 28 -21.46 7.05 -31.32
CA PHE A 28 -21.41 6.84 -32.77
C PHE A 28 -20.01 6.42 -33.18
N LEU A 29 -19.88 5.45 -34.08
CA LEU A 29 -18.57 5.03 -34.60
C LEU A 29 -18.18 5.90 -35.79
N ASN A 30 -16.93 6.37 -35.86
CA ASN A 30 -16.42 7.00 -37.08
C ASN A 30 -15.90 5.95 -38.09
N GLU A 31 -15.51 6.38 -39.29
CA GLU A 31 -14.94 5.52 -40.35
C GLU A 31 -13.69 4.72 -39.92
N ARG A 32 -13.05 5.09 -38.80
CA ARG A 32 -11.89 4.41 -38.22
C ARG A 32 -12.25 3.49 -37.04
N GLY A 33 -13.53 3.39 -36.69
CA GLY A 33 -14.02 2.60 -35.56
C GLY A 33 -13.81 3.23 -34.19
N GLU A 34 -13.52 4.54 -34.11
CA GLU A 34 -13.43 5.27 -32.85
C GLU A 34 -14.84 5.69 -32.39
N GLU A 35 -15.11 5.58 -31.08
CA GLU A 35 -16.38 5.97 -30.48
C GLU A 35 -16.44 7.50 -30.32
N GLN A 36 -17.56 8.11 -30.69
CA GLN A 36 -17.84 9.52 -30.48
C GLN A 36 -19.01 9.68 -29.54
N ALA A 37 -18.81 10.50 -28.52
CA ALA A 37 -19.90 10.86 -27.62
C ALA A 37 -20.96 11.70 -28.37
N ASP A 38 -22.21 11.54 -27.95
CA ASP A 38 -23.38 12.24 -28.51
C ASP A 38 -23.30 13.78 -28.36
N ASP A 39 -22.46 14.28 -27.44
CA ASP A 39 -22.20 15.71 -27.27
C ASP A 39 -21.26 16.29 -28.35
N GLY A 40 -20.69 15.45 -29.22
CA GLY A 40 -19.77 15.85 -30.29
C GLY A 40 -18.38 16.24 -29.79
N PHE A 41 -18.06 16.04 -28.52
CA PHE A 41 -16.77 16.36 -27.93
C PHE A 41 -15.95 15.10 -27.62
N GLY A 42 -14.82 14.98 -28.31
CA GLY A 42 -13.84 13.93 -28.08
C GLY A 42 -14.13 12.64 -28.86
N SER A 43 -13.06 11.94 -29.19
CA SER A 43 -13.12 10.54 -29.63
C SER A 43 -12.60 9.67 -28.49
N PHE A 44 -13.32 8.58 -28.23
CA PHE A 44 -12.98 7.58 -27.24
C PHE A 44 -12.59 6.31 -27.97
N GLN A 45 -11.49 5.71 -27.53
CA GLN A 45 -11.07 4.42 -28.00
C GLN A 45 -10.95 3.50 -26.80
N ASN A 46 -11.61 2.36 -26.89
CA ASN A 46 -11.43 1.32 -25.90
C ASN A 46 -10.07 0.62 -26.11
N LEU A 47 -9.03 1.17 -25.48
CA LEU A 47 -7.67 0.60 -25.53
C LEU A 47 -7.55 -0.71 -24.75
N THR A 48 -8.57 -1.08 -23.96
CA THR A 48 -8.51 -2.23 -23.06
C THR A 48 -9.04 -3.54 -23.64
N LEU A 49 -9.72 -3.46 -24.79
CA LEU A 49 -10.47 -4.58 -25.38
C LEU A 49 -11.51 -5.20 -24.44
N ALA A 50 -11.81 -4.56 -23.30
CA ALA A 50 -12.85 -5.00 -22.38
C ALA A 50 -14.21 -4.83 -23.05
N THR A 51 -14.97 -5.91 -23.12
CA THR A 51 -16.31 -5.93 -23.75
C THR A 51 -17.41 -5.61 -22.76
N GLN A 52 -17.16 -5.80 -21.46
CA GLN A 52 -18.10 -5.51 -20.38
C GLN A 52 -17.57 -4.42 -19.44
N PRO A 53 -18.44 -3.54 -18.90
CA PRO A 53 -18.02 -2.47 -17.99
C PRO A 53 -17.29 -2.95 -16.72
N HIS A 54 -17.59 -4.17 -16.27
CA HIS A 54 -17.02 -4.78 -15.06
C HIS A 54 -15.94 -5.84 -15.38
N GLN A 55 -15.53 -5.97 -16.64
CA GLN A 55 -14.47 -6.89 -17.01
C GLN A 55 -13.14 -6.38 -16.45
N LEU A 56 -12.49 -7.22 -15.65
CA LEU A 56 -11.18 -6.89 -15.10
C LEU A 56 -10.12 -6.91 -16.22
N VAL A 57 -9.40 -5.81 -16.33
CA VAL A 57 -8.21 -5.69 -17.18
C VAL A 57 -7.00 -6.10 -16.33
N THR A 58 -6.38 -7.23 -16.68
CA THR A 58 -5.32 -7.86 -15.89
C THR A 58 -4.02 -7.97 -16.69
N SER A 59 -3.68 -6.93 -17.44
CA SER A 59 -2.38 -6.83 -18.13
C SER A 59 -1.78 -5.45 -17.96
N LEU A 60 -0.50 -5.41 -17.58
CA LEU A 60 0.28 -4.17 -17.59
C LEU A 60 0.41 -3.55 -18.98
N GLN A 61 0.40 -4.35 -20.05
CA GLN A 61 0.49 -3.80 -21.41
C GLN A 61 -0.69 -2.88 -21.70
N VAL A 62 -1.90 -3.32 -21.33
CA VAL A 62 -3.11 -2.50 -21.50
C VAL A 62 -3.05 -1.22 -20.66
N ILE A 63 -2.49 -1.30 -19.44
CA ILE A 63 -2.27 -0.11 -18.60
C ILE A 63 -1.25 0.83 -19.27
N ASN A 64 -0.19 0.30 -19.87
CA ASN A 64 0.79 1.09 -20.63
C ASN A 64 0.14 1.74 -21.85
N ASP A 65 -0.74 1.06 -22.57
CA ASP A 65 -1.43 1.60 -23.73
C ASP A 65 -2.30 2.81 -23.34
N ILE A 66 -2.95 2.78 -22.17
CA ILE A 66 -3.72 3.90 -21.63
C ILE A 66 -2.81 5.05 -21.13
N THR A 67 -1.69 4.71 -20.49
CA THR A 67 -0.89 5.69 -19.74
C THR A 67 0.25 6.31 -20.55
N THR A 68 0.71 5.66 -21.62
CA THR A 68 1.77 6.17 -22.50
C THR A 68 1.39 7.50 -23.16
N PRO A 69 0.17 7.68 -23.71
CA PRO A 69 -0.26 8.97 -24.26
C PRO A 69 -0.32 10.10 -23.22
N LEU A 70 -0.47 9.77 -21.93
CA LEU A 70 -0.48 10.73 -20.83
C LEU A 70 0.94 11.17 -20.41
N GLY A 71 1.99 10.53 -20.94
CA GLY A 71 3.38 10.84 -20.59
C GLY A 71 3.76 10.49 -19.15
N LEU A 72 3.07 9.52 -18.53
CA LEU A 72 3.35 9.12 -17.14
C LEU A 72 4.71 8.41 -17.05
N PRO A 73 5.63 8.88 -16.17
CA PRO A 73 6.95 8.29 -16.04
C PRO A 73 6.92 7.01 -15.19
N TRP A 74 6.88 5.86 -15.85
CA TRP A 74 7.01 4.55 -15.20
C TRP A 74 8.46 4.11 -15.07
N LYS A 75 8.76 3.29 -14.06
CA LYS A 75 10.08 2.68 -13.90
C LYS A 75 10.01 1.20 -14.26
N ALA A 76 10.21 0.87 -15.54
CA ALA A 76 10.12 -0.47 -16.10
C ALA A 76 10.75 -1.59 -15.25
N SER A 77 11.90 -1.32 -14.61
CA SER A 77 12.57 -2.29 -13.71
C SER A 77 11.75 -2.73 -12.49
N LYS A 78 10.68 -2.00 -12.14
CA LYS A 78 9.78 -2.30 -11.02
C LYS A 78 8.44 -2.88 -11.49
N ASP A 79 8.19 -2.87 -12.79
CA ASP A 79 6.94 -3.33 -13.35
C ASP A 79 6.86 -4.84 -13.24
N ARG A 80 5.72 -5.32 -12.75
CA ARG A 80 5.43 -6.74 -12.62
C ARG A 80 4.00 -6.97 -13.05
N ASP A 81 3.85 -7.83 -14.04
CA ASP A 81 2.52 -8.13 -14.57
C ASP A 81 1.66 -8.82 -13.52
N PHE A 82 0.37 -8.87 -13.77
CA PHE A 82 -0.58 -9.50 -12.86
C PHE A 82 -0.23 -10.97 -12.67
N ALA A 83 -0.17 -11.38 -11.40
CA ALA A 83 0.17 -12.75 -11.02
C ALA A 83 -0.62 -13.16 -9.78
N PRO A 84 -0.95 -14.45 -9.62
CA PRO A 84 -1.62 -14.95 -8.42
C PRO A 84 -0.75 -14.79 -7.16
N VAL A 85 0.57 -14.79 -7.34
CA VAL A 85 1.55 -14.51 -6.29
C VAL A 85 2.35 -13.28 -6.68
N GLN A 86 2.25 -12.22 -5.89
CA GLN A 86 2.85 -10.93 -6.24
C GLN A 86 3.52 -10.26 -5.05
N GLN A 87 4.67 -9.64 -5.31
CA GLN A 87 5.31 -8.79 -4.32
C GLN A 87 4.70 -7.38 -4.36
N TYR A 88 4.10 -6.95 -3.25
CA TYR A 88 3.50 -5.64 -3.12
C TYR A 88 3.84 -5.03 -1.76
N THR A 89 4.18 -3.74 -1.74
CA THR A 89 4.59 -2.97 -0.54
C THR A 89 5.65 -3.67 0.33
N GLY A 90 6.46 -4.55 -0.28
CA GLY A 90 7.51 -5.27 0.41
C GLY A 90 7.09 -6.56 1.12
N PHE A 91 5.93 -7.10 0.78
CA PHE A 91 5.41 -8.42 1.15
C PHE A 91 5.14 -9.26 -0.10
N ILE A 92 5.12 -10.57 0.05
CA ILE A 92 4.65 -11.49 -1.00
C ILE A 92 3.25 -11.94 -0.61
N PHE A 93 2.28 -11.61 -1.45
CA PHE A 93 0.90 -12.04 -1.32
C PHE A 93 0.67 -13.25 -2.23
N ASP A 94 0.07 -14.29 -1.68
CA ASP A 94 -0.52 -15.39 -2.43
C ASP A 94 -2.04 -15.20 -2.36
N ILE A 95 -2.61 -14.69 -3.46
CA ILE A 95 -4.02 -14.33 -3.51
C ILE A 95 -4.93 -15.56 -3.47
N PRO A 96 -4.67 -16.64 -4.23
CA PRO A 96 -5.46 -17.87 -4.14
C PRO A 96 -5.53 -18.45 -2.72
N HIS A 97 -4.40 -18.52 -2.01
CA HIS A 97 -4.36 -19.07 -0.65
C HIS A 97 -4.69 -18.04 0.44
N ARG A 98 -4.86 -16.77 0.07
CA ARG A 98 -5.07 -15.63 0.98
C ARG A 98 -4.01 -15.59 2.09
N THR A 99 -2.75 -15.76 1.70
CA THR A 99 -1.62 -15.69 2.62
C THR A 99 -0.66 -14.57 2.26
N VAL A 100 0.02 -14.06 3.28
CA VAL A 100 1.06 -13.06 3.12
C VAL A 100 2.30 -13.46 3.89
N ARG A 101 3.48 -13.25 3.29
CA ARG A 101 4.78 -13.49 3.90
C ARG A 101 5.78 -12.39 3.61
N LEU A 102 6.86 -12.36 4.39
CA LEU A 102 8.01 -11.52 4.07
C LEU A 102 8.78 -12.14 2.90
N PRO A 103 9.32 -11.32 1.97
CA PRO A 103 10.37 -11.80 1.08
C PRO A 103 11.55 -12.33 1.89
N GLU A 104 12.11 -13.45 1.46
CA GLU A 104 13.15 -14.16 2.21
C GLU A 104 14.37 -13.28 2.52
N ALA A 105 14.82 -12.49 1.54
CA ALA A 105 15.90 -11.52 1.72
C ALA A 105 15.61 -10.48 2.84
N LYS A 106 14.34 -10.06 3.01
CA LYS A 106 13.96 -9.17 4.11
C LYS A 106 13.95 -9.91 5.45
N ARG A 107 13.41 -11.13 5.49
CA ARG A 107 13.36 -11.96 6.71
C ARG A 107 14.77 -12.18 7.25
N LEU A 108 15.70 -12.63 6.41
CA LEU A 108 17.10 -12.86 6.78
C LEU A 108 17.78 -11.58 7.28
N ARG A 109 17.64 -10.48 6.55
CA ARG A 109 18.19 -9.18 6.98
C ARG A 109 17.66 -8.74 8.35
N TYR A 110 16.37 -8.94 8.63
CA TYR A 110 15.78 -8.60 9.92
C TYR A 110 16.30 -9.53 11.03
N LEU A 111 16.40 -10.83 10.74
CA LEU A 111 16.96 -11.82 11.65
C LEU A 111 18.41 -11.52 12.01
N ASP A 112 19.24 -11.18 11.02
CA ASP A 112 20.65 -10.85 11.21
C ASP A 112 20.82 -9.59 12.06
N ASN A 113 19.98 -8.57 11.83
CA ASN A 113 20.00 -7.37 12.66
C ASN A 113 19.59 -7.64 14.12
N VAL A 114 18.58 -8.49 14.34
CA VAL A 114 18.18 -8.91 15.69
C VAL A 114 19.31 -9.70 16.37
N ARG A 115 19.93 -10.66 15.67
CA ARG A 115 21.08 -11.42 16.18
C ARG A 115 22.26 -10.52 16.52
N ALA A 116 22.59 -9.60 15.62
CA ALA A 116 23.65 -8.64 15.85
C ALA A 116 23.36 -7.76 17.08
N TRP A 117 22.12 -7.35 17.30
CA TRP A 117 21.73 -6.63 18.52
C TRP A 117 21.90 -7.49 19.78
N LEU A 118 21.41 -8.74 19.77
CA LEU A 118 21.49 -9.66 20.90
C LEU A 118 22.93 -9.99 21.33
N GLY A 119 23.87 -9.94 20.38
CA GLY A 119 25.31 -10.10 20.62
C GLY A 119 26.02 -8.88 21.23
N ARG A 120 25.34 -7.73 21.34
CA ARG A 120 25.92 -6.50 21.90
C ARG A 120 25.49 -6.27 23.35
N SER A 121 26.42 -5.79 24.17
CA SER A 121 26.12 -5.32 25.54
C SER A 121 25.56 -3.89 25.58
N ARG A 122 25.87 -3.09 24.55
CA ARG A 122 25.42 -1.71 24.35
C ARG A 122 24.90 -1.54 22.93
N SER A 123 23.91 -0.69 22.75
CA SER A 123 23.32 -0.41 21.44
C SER A 123 23.03 1.08 21.30
N THR A 124 22.97 1.55 20.07
CA THR A 124 22.72 2.96 19.77
C THR A 124 21.24 3.21 19.44
N LEU A 125 20.81 4.46 19.48
CA LEU A 125 19.45 4.81 19.06
C LEU A 125 19.26 4.64 17.56
N ALA A 126 20.29 4.89 16.75
CA ALA A 126 20.25 4.63 15.32
C ALA A 126 19.99 3.14 15.01
N GLN A 127 20.64 2.25 15.77
CA GLN A 127 20.38 0.80 15.69
C GLN A 127 18.95 0.47 16.16
N ALA A 128 18.47 1.13 17.22
CA ALA A 128 17.14 0.87 17.78
C ALA A 128 16.03 1.28 16.80
N SER A 129 16.18 2.47 16.20
CA SER A 129 15.31 3.02 15.16
C SER A 129 15.30 2.13 13.91
N THR A 130 16.44 1.56 13.54
CA THR A 130 16.51 0.60 12.44
C THR A 130 15.72 -0.66 12.75
N ILE A 131 15.97 -1.29 13.91
CA ILE A 131 15.30 -2.54 14.27
C ILE A 131 13.80 -2.31 14.48
N ILE A 132 13.37 -1.23 15.12
CA ILE A 132 11.93 -0.99 15.34
C ILE A 132 11.17 -0.86 14.02
N GLY A 133 11.73 -0.16 13.03
CA GLY A 133 11.10 -0.03 11.71
C GLY A 133 10.97 -1.39 11.01
N GLN A 134 12.02 -2.22 11.10
CA GLN A 134 12.02 -3.56 10.52
C GLN A 134 11.01 -4.50 11.19
N LEU A 135 10.98 -4.52 12.53
CA LEU A 135 10.08 -5.37 13.29
C LEU A 135 8.62 -4.89 13.20
N GLN A 136 8.39 -3.57 13.15
CA GLN A 136 7.07 -3.00 12.88
C GLN A 136 6.55 -3.40 11.50
N HIS A 137 7.40 -3.40 10.47
CA HIS A 137 7.04 -3.96 9.17
C HIS A 137 6.76 -5.47 9.26
N ALA A 138 7.60 -6.23 9.97
CA ALA A 138 7.43 -7.67 10.16
C ALA A 138 6.13 -8.03 10.92
N CYS A 139 5.60 -7.15 11.77
CA CYS A 139 4.32 -7.34 12.46
C CYS A 139 3.12 -7.54 11.53
N PHE A 140 3.23 -7.19 10.24
CA PHE A 140 2.20 -7.54 9.28
C PHE A 140 2.11 -9.06 9.08
N VAL A 141 3.22 -9.80 9.16
CA VAL A 141 3.22 -11.27 9.08
C VAL A 141 3.19 -11.89 10.48
N HIS A 142 3.93 -11.31 11.43
CA HIS A 142 4.03 -11.76 12.82
C HIS A 142 3.14 -10.91 13.74
N SER A 143 1.82 -11.05 13.63
CA SER A 143 0.84 -10.21 14.35
C SER A 143 1.06 -10.16 15.87
N ALA A 144 1.44 -11.29 16.49
CA ALA A 144 1.78 -11.36 17.92
C ALA A 144 2.97 -10.45 18.31
N GLY A 145 3.85 -10.13 17.35
CA GLY A 145 5.01 -9.28 17.55
C GLY A 145 4.68 -7.82 17.87
N ARG A 146 3.45 -7.35 17.60
CA ARG A 146 3.05 -5.96 17.91
C ARG A 146 3.21 -5.63 19.39
N LYS A 147 2.91 -6.59 20.27
CA LYS A 147 3.06 -6.45 21.73
C LYS A 147 4.53 -6.45 22.16
N ARG A 148 5.41 -7.03 21.34
CA ARG A 148 6.86 -7.18 21.56
C ARG A 148 7.67 -5.96 21.06
N LEU A 149 6.99 -4.87 20.72
CA LEU A 149 7.64 -3.60 20.33
C LEU A 149 7.65 -2.58 21.47
N ALA A 150 6.91 -2.85 22.56
CA ALA A 150 6.71 -1.88 23.64
C ALA A 150 8.03 -1.45 24.29
N PHE A 151 8.90 -2.40 24.67
CA PHE A 151 10.17 -2.07 25.30
C PHE A 151 11.16 -1.39 24.33
N LEU A 152 11.05 -1.65 23.03
CA LEU A 152 11.88 -0.99 22.02
C LEU A 152 11.43 0.48 21.82
N ARG A 153 10.11 0.72 21.81
CA ARG A 153 9.53 2.08 21.81
C ARG A 153 9.91 2.85 23.06
N GLN A 154 9.77 2.22 24.22
CA GLN A 154 10.14 2.83 25.50
C GLN A 154 11.65 3.15 25.54
N PHE A 155 12.51 2.25 25.07
CA PHE A 155 13.94 2.49 24.98
C PHE A 155 14.25 3.70 24.11
N LEU A 156 13.62 3.85 22.95
CA LEU A 156 13.76 5.03 22.10
C LEU A 156 13.27 6.31 22.79
N ALA A 157 12.08 6.28 23.39
CA ALA A 157 11.47 7.45 24.02
C ALA A 157 12.29 7.97 25.22
N VAL A 158 12.67 7.08 26.15
CA VAL A 158 13.43 7.45 27.35
C VAL A 158 14.78 8.05 27.01
N ASN A 159 15.41 7.57 25.94
CA ASN A 159 16.76 7.97 25.55
C ASN A 159 16.77 9.01 24.42
N ALA A 160 15.63 9.58 24.02
CA ALA A 160 15.52 10.47 22.85
C ALA A 160 16.41 11.73 22.92
N HIS A 161 16.82 12.13 24.12
CA HIS A 161 17.71 13.26 24.36
C HIS A 161 19.20 12.94 24.10
N HIS A 162 19.57 11.67 23.91
CA HIS A 162 20.94 11.29 23.60
C HIS A 162 21.23 11.36 22.09
N HIS A 163 22.52 11.53 21.75
CA HIS A 163 22.97 11.47 20.35
C HIS A 163 22.63 10.09 19.73
N PRO A 164 22.24 10.01 18.44
CA PRO A 164 21.84 8.75 17.81
C PRO A 164 22.84 7.61 17.91
N ASP A 165 24.14 7.93 17.92
CA ASP A 165 25.25 6.98 18.02
C ASP A 165 25.77 6.74 19.45
N ALA A 166 25.12 7.33 20.45
CA ALA A 166 25.51 7.14 21.84
C ALA A 166 25.34 5.65 22.25
N PRO A 167 26.36 5.03 22.89
CA PRO A 167 26.27 3.64 23.32
C PRO A 167 25.48 3.51 24.62
N LEU A 168 24.26 2.97 24.55
CA LEU A 168 23.32 2.85 25.66
C LEU A 168 23.11 1.39 26.06
N HIS A 169 22.70 1.14 27.30
CA HIS A 169 22.40 -0.21 27.78
C HIS A 169 20.91 -0.53 27.60
N PRO A 170 20.55 -1.51 26.76
CA PRO A 170 19.16 -1.92 26.60
C PRO A 170 18.62 -2.56 27.90
N PRO A 171 17.36 -2.32 28.29
CA PRO A 171 16.76 -2.98 29.45
C PRO A 171 16.62 -4.49 29.24
N ARG A 172 16.66 -5.26 30.32
CA ARG A 172 16.57 -6.74 30.24
C ARG A 172 15.32 -7.25 29.53
N HIS A 173 14.19 -6.56 29.72
CA HIS A 173 12.93 -6.93 29.07
C HIS A 173 12.98 -6.81 27.54
N LEU A 174 13.74 -5.84 27.01
CA LEU A 174 13.94 -5.70 25.57
C LEU A 174 14.70 -6.90 24.99
N ARG A 175 15.66 -7.46 25.72
CA ARG A 175 16.35 -8.69 25.31
C ARG A 175 15.38 -9.87 25.16
N SER A 176 14.43 -10.02 26.08
CA SER A 176 13.40 -11.07 26.03
C SER A 176 12.52 -10.95 24.78
N ASP A 177 12.07 -9.72 24.47
CA ASP A 177 11.30 -9.46 23.25
C ASP A 177 12.10 -9.75 21.97
N LEU A 178 13.39 -9.40 21.95
CA LEU A 178 14.25 -9.66 20.80
C LEU A 178 14.56 -11.16 20.61
N LEU A 179 14.66 -11.95 21.68
CA LEU A 179 14.77 -13.41 21.57
C LEU A 179 13.50 -14.04 20.97
N TRP A 180 12.32 -13.52 21.32
CA TRP A 180 11.07 -13.92 20.68
C TRP A 180 11.07 -13.59 19.18
N TRP A 181 11.58 -12.41 18.81
CA TRP A 181 11.72 -12.00 17.41
C TRP A 181 12.73 -12.86 16.66
N GLU A 182 13.88 -13.19 17.26
CA GLU A 182 14.85 -14.11 16.67
C GLU A 182 14.20 -15.45 16.37
N THR A 183 13.51 -16.04 17.35
CA THR A 183 12.81 -17.33 17.19
C THR A 183 11.76 -17.25 16.08
N SER A 184 10.95 -16.19 16.09
CA SER A 184 9.87 -15.99 15.12
C SER A 184 10.39 -15.80 13.70
N LEU A 185 11.45 -15.00 13.53
CA LEU A 185 12.06 -14.72 12.24
C LEU A 185 12.94 -15.87 11.75
N SER A 186 13.38 -16.78 12.62
CA SER A 186 14.17 -17.96 12.24
C SER A 186 13.34 -19.00 11.48
N ILE A 187 12.01 -18.97 11.58
CA ILE A 187 11.12 -19.88 10.87
C ILE A 187 11.05 -19.44 9.39
N PRO A 188 11.62 -20.22 8.45
CA PRO A 188 11.52 -19.92 7.03
C PRO A 188 10.07 -20.03 6.56
N ASP A 189 9.73 -19.28 5.50
CA ASP A 189 8.41 -19.31 4.87
C ASP A 189 7.21 -19.12 5.81
N ARG A 190 7.41 -18.48 6.97
CA ARG A 190 6.30 -18.11 7.84
C ARG A 190 5.32 -17.21 7.08
N GLN A 191 4.06 -17.61 7.08
CA GLN A 191 2.98 -16.87 6.43
C GLN A 191 1.89 -16.52 7.45
N ARG A 192 1.16 -15.44 7.17
CA ARG A 192 -0.10 -15.09 7.84
C ARG A 192 -1.24 -15.35 6.86
N CYS A 193 -2.21 -16.16 7.25
CA CYS A 193 -3.47 -16.26 6.54
C CYS A 193 -4.34 -15.04 6.88
N PHE A 194 -4.88 -14.38 5.86
CA PHE A 194 -5.84 -13.28 5.99
C PHE A 194 -7.22 -13.65 5.43
N ALA A 195 -7.48 -14.94 5.22
CA ALA A 195 -8.79 -15.40 4.76
C ALA A 195 -9.94 -15.01 5.70
N ALA A 196 -9.66 -14.92 7.00
CA ALA A 196 -10.59 -14.53 8.04
C ALA A 196 -10.70 -13.00 8.24
N ASP A 197 -9.84 -12.20 7.59
CA ASP A 197 -9.86 -10.74 7.70
C ASP A 197 -11.10 -10.13 6.97
N SER A 198 -11.96 -10.96 6.37
CA SER A 198 -13.14 -10.55 5.60
C SER A 198 -14.31 -10.04 6.42
N SER A 199 -14.31 -10.22 7.75
CA SER A 199 -15.31 -9.56 8.60
C SER A 199 -14.84 -8.14 8.87
N SER A 200 -15.35 -7.17 8.10
CA SER A 200 -15.42 -5.79 8.57
C SER A 200 -16.40 -5.76 9.75
N LEU A 201 -15.89 -6.10 10.93
CA LEU A 201 -16.65 -5.89 12.15
C LEU A 201 -16.68 -4.38 12.36
N ASP A 202 -17.85 -3.78 12.16
CA ASP A 202 -18.06 -2.41 12.62
C ASP A 202 -18.10 -2.44 14.15
N ILE A 203 -16.95 -2.13 14.74
CA ILE A 203 -16.79 -2.01 16.19
C ILE A 203 -17.31 -0.65 16.69
N GLY A 204 -17.85 0.20 15.82
CA GLY A 204 -18.27 1.55 16.16
C GLY A 204 -17.12 2.40 16.67
N LEU A 205 -15.90 2.18 16.16
CA LEU A 205 -14.70 2.92 16.56
C LEU A 205 -14.53 4.14 15.67
N TYR A 206 -14.71 5.32 16.24
CA TYR A 206 -14.41 6.60 15.59
C TYR A 206 -13.33 7.33 16.39
N THR A 207 -12.36 7.91 15.70
CA THR A 207 -11.28 8.66 16.33
C THR A 207 -11.09 9.99 15.60
N ASP A 208 -10.95 11.07 16.35
CA ASP A 208 -10.57 12.37 15.83
C ASP A 208 -9.48 12.99 16.70
N ALA A 209 -8.53 13.69 16.10
CA ALA A 209 -7.40 14.26 16.80
C ALA A 209 -7.17 15.70 16.35
N SER A 210 -6.91 16.57 17.32
CA SER A 210 -6.52 17.96 17.09
C SER A 210 -5.23 18.27 17.84
N GLU A 211 -4.74 19.49 17.70
CA GLU A 211 -3.58 19.98 18.46
C GLU A 211 -3.82 19.93 19.98
N TRP A 212 -5.07 19.85 20.44
CA TRP A 212 -5.43 19.94 21.86
C TRP A 212 -5.71 18.58 22.49
N GLY A 213 -5.81 17.51 21.70
CA GLY A 213 -6.07 16.17 22.22
C GLY A 213 -6.62 15.18 21.20
N LEU A 214 -7.03 14.02 21.70
CA LEU A 214 -7.59 12.89 20.96
C LEU A 214 -8.96 12.52 21.52
N GLY A 215 -9.97 12.48 20.66
CA GLY A 215 -11.29 11.91 20.94
C GLY A 215 -11.40 10.49 20.36
N ILE A 216 -11.92 9.56 21.15
CA ILE A 216 -12.20 8.18 20.74
C ILE A 216 -13.63 7.85 21.15
N THR A 217 -14.45 7.36 20.23
CA THR A 217 -15.73 6.71 20.54
C THR A 217 -15.67 5.25 20.15
N LEU A 218 -16.18 4.36 21.00
CA LEU A 218 -16.27 2.93 20.77
C LEU A 218 -17.67 2.46 21.19
N GLY A 219 -18.56 2.28 20.22
CA GLY A 219 -19.99 2.08 20.48
C GLY A 219 -20.55 3.28 21.26
N ASP A 220 -21.12 3.02 22.43
CA ASP A 220 -21.71 4.06 23.29
C ASP A 220 -20.70 4.70 24.26
N ALA A 221 -19.46 4.22 24.30
CA ALA A 221 -18.42 4.75 25.17
C ALA A 221 -17.62 5.84 24.45
N ALA A 222 -17.32 6.94 25.15
CA ALA A 222 -16.46 8.01 24.67
C ALA A 222 -15.29 8.25 25.64
N LEU A 223 -14.10 8.49 25.09
CA LEU A 223 -12.90 8.88 25.81
C LEU A 223 -12.32 10.14 25.16
N SER A 224 -11.97 11.12 25.99
CA SER A 224 -11.23 12.31 25.57
C SER A 224 -9.89 12.36 26.32
N LEU A 225 -8.80 12.44 25.56
CA LEU A 225 -7.44 12.51 26.08
C LEU A 225 -6.83 13.84 25.66
N PRO A 226 -6.76 14.85 26.56
CA PRO A 226 -6.09 16.10 26.26
C PRO A 226 -4.59 15.87 26.08
N PHE A 227 -3.97 16.61 25.18
CA PHE A 227 -2.50 16.69 25.12
C PHE A 227 -2.02 17.72 26.13
N ASP A 228 -0.93 17.41 26.83
CA ASP A 228 -0.27 18.41 27.68
C ASP A 228 0.23 19.55 26.78
N PRO A 229 -0.03 20.82 27.12
CA PRO A 229 0.52 21.94 26.37
C PRO A 229 2.05 21.87 26.39
N ALA A 230 2.64 21.92 25.20
CA ALA A 230 4.09 21.92 24.98
C ALA A 230 4.78 23.17 25.55
#